data_AF-A0A075QZ97-F1
#
_entry.id   AF-A0A075QZ97-F1
#
_cell.length_a   1.000
_cell.length_b   1.000
_cell.length_c   1.000
_cell.angle_alpha   90.00
_cell.angle_beta   90.00
_cell.angle_gamma   90.00
#
_symmetry.space_group_name_H-M   'P 1'
#
loop_
_entity.id
_entity.type
_entity.pdbx_description
1 polymer ?
#
loop_
_entity_poly.entity_id
_entity_poly.type
_entity_poly.pdbx_seq_one_letter_code
_entity_poly.pdbx_strand_id
1 'polypeptide(L)' 'MKYDMSIQDGQTIVNIVAPPPMTEEEKQKVLRDYHNAGWAIIKSLYAKDASV' A
#
# COMPACT_ATOMS: atom_id res chain seq x y z
N MET A 1 4.99 -5.32 -24.63
CA MET A 1 4.83 -5.17 -23.17
C MET A 1 6.12 -4.58 -22.63
N LYS A 2 6.05 -3.52 -21.81
CA LYS A 2 7.24 -2.92 -21.19
C LYS A 2 7.29 -3.39 -19.73
N TYR A 3 8.32 -4.14 -19.38
CA TYR A 3 8.57 -4.56 -18.00
C TYR A 3 9.17 -3.40 -17.22
N ASP A 4 8.78 -3.28 -15.95
CA ASP A 4 9.28 -2.25 -15.04
C ASP A 4 10.69 -2.61 -14.56
N MET A 5 10.93 -3.92 -14.38
CA MET A 5 12.22 -4.47 -14.00
C MET A 5 12.32 -5.90 -14.52
N SER A 6 13.53 -6.33 -14.87
CA SER A 6 13.84 -7.74 -15.12
C SER A 6 14.98 -8.15 -14.22
N ILE A 7 14.82 -9.27 -13.53
CA ILE A 7 15.83 -9.84 -12.64
C ILE A 7 16.24 -11.19 -13.21
N GLN A 8 17.54 -11.43 -13.35
CA GLN A 8 18.05 -12.73 -13.79
C GLN A 8 18.55 -13.54 -12.59
N ASP A 9 18.06 -14.77 -12.46
CA ASP A 9 18.51 -15.75 -11.46
C ASP A 9 18.96 -17.03 -12.19
N GLY A 10 20.28 -17.18 -12.35
CA GLY A 10 20.87 -18.24 -13.16
C GLY A 10 20.41 -18.20 -14.62
N GLN A 11 19.61 -19.19 -15.01
CA GLN A 11 19.00 -19.29 -16.34
C GLN A 11 17.57 -18.72 -16.40
N THR A 12 16.99 -18.34 -15.26
CA THR A 12 15.62 -17.82 -15.17
C THR A 12 15.62 -16.31 -15.28
N ILE A 13 14.70 -15.76 -16.10
CA ILE A 13 14.46 -14.32 -16.18
C ILE A 13 13.08 -14.02 -15.60
N VAL A 14 13.06 -13.29 -14.48
CA VAL A 14 11.83 -12.80 -13.84
C VAL A 14 11.54 -11.41 -14.36
N ASN A 15 10.39 -11.24 -15.02
CA ASN A 15 9.94 -9.96 -15.54
C ASN A 15 8.87 -9.37 -14.61
N ILE A 16 9.20 -8.26 -13.96
CA ILE A 16 8.28 -7.50 -13.11
C ILE A 16 7.49 -6.54 -14.01
N VAL A 17 6.18 -6.69 -14.01
CA VAL A 17 5.27 -5.77 -14.69
C VAL A 17 4.84 -4.67 -13.73
N ALA A 18 4.88 -3.42 -14.19
CA ALA A 18 4.28 -2.33 -13.44
C ALA A 18 2.78 -2.62 -13.27
N PRO A 19 2.21 -2.39 -12.08
CA PRO A 19 0.76 -2.43 -11.92
C PRO A 19 0.10 -1.40 -12.85
N PRO A 20 -1.13 -1.65 -13.31
CA PRO A 20 -1.86 -0.69 -14.10
C PRO A 20 -1.95 0.66 -13.37
N PRO A 21 -1.87 1.80 -14.10
CA PRO A 21 -1.94 3.10 -13.47
C PRO A 21 -3.29 3.26 -12.77
N MET A 22 -3.25 3.63 -11.49
CA MET A 22 -4.45 3.96 -10.73
C MET A 22 -5.03 5.29 -11.19
N THR A 23 -6.36 5.36 -11.26
CA THR A 23 -7.08 6.63 -11.41
C THR A 23 -6.87 7.51 -10.17
N GLU A 24 -7.13 8.81 -10.30
CA GLU A 24 -6.97 9.72 -9.16
C GLU A 24 -8.01 9.41 -8.07
N GLU A 25 -9.21 9.00 -8.47
CA GLU A 25 -10.28 8.58 -7.56
C GLU A 25 -9.87 7.36 -6.70
N GLU A 26 -9.21 6.38 -7.32
CA GLU A 26 -8.70 5.19 -6.64
C GLU A 26 -7.58 5.55 -5.66
N LYS A 27 -6.64 6.43 -6.06
CA LYS A 27 -5.60 6.93 -5.15
C LYS A 27 -6.21 7.63 -3.94
N GLN A 28 -7.18 8.51 -4.17
CA GLN A 28 -7.85 9.23 -3.10
C GLN A 28 -8.62 8.28 -2.17
N LYS A 29 -9.19 7.20 -2.69
CA LYS A 29 -9.81 6.15 -1.87
C LYS A 29 -8.79 5.47 -0.95
N VAL A 30 -7.66 5.03 -1.52
CA VAL A 30 -6.58 4.39 -0.75
C VAL A 30 -6.04 5.31 0.35
N LEU A 31 -5.85 6.60 0.05
CA LEU A 31 -5.39 7.57 1.04
C LEU A 31 -6.39 7.76 2.19
N ARG A 32 -7.69 7.82 1.89
CA ARG A 32 -8.73 7.89 2.93
C ARG A 32 -8.75 6.63 3.80
N ASP A 33 -8.56 5.45 3.21
CA ASP A 33 -8.54 4.19 3.95
C ASP A 33 -7.34 4.16 4.92
N TYR A 34 -6.15 4.56 4.49
CA TYR A 34 -4.98 4.70 5.36
C TYR A 34 -5.20 5.71 6.49
N HIS A 35 -5.77 6.88 6.17
CA HIS A 35 -6.09 7.90 7.17
C HIS A 35 -7.07 7.37 8.23
N ASN A 36 -8.13 6.68 7.80
CA ASN A 36 -9.12 6.10 8.71
C ASN A 36 -8.51 5.01 9.59
N ALA A 37 -7.68 4.13 9.03
CA ALA A 37 -6.98 3.10 9.78
C ALA A 37 -6.03 3.71 10.83
N GLY A 38 -5.25 4.72 10.44
CA GLY A 38 -4.36 5.45 11.35
C GLY A 38 -5.11 6.07 12.53
N TRP A 39 -6.23 6.75 12.26
CA TRP A 39 -7.06 7.32 13.32
C TRP A 39 -7.72 6.28 14.21
N ALA A 40 -8.15 5.14 13.66
CA ALA A 40 -8.70 4.05 14.45
C ALA A 40 -7.67 3.51 15.45
N ILE A 41 -6.41 3.35 15.01
CA ILE A 41 -5.30 2.94 15.87
C ILE A 41 -5.06 3.97 16.98
N ILE A 42 -4.91 5.25 16.63
CA ILE A 42 -4.69 6.34 17.61
C ILE A 42 -5.81 6.37 18.65
N LYS A 43 -7.07 6.33 18.21
CA LYS A 43 -8.23 6.30 19.12
C LYS A 43 -8.18 5.10 20.06
N SER A 44 -7.80 3.93 19.55
CA SER A 44 -7.66 2.74 20.38
C SER A 44 -6.56 2.88 21.44
N LEU A 45 -5.45 3.54 21.12
CA LEU A 45 -4.36 3.79 22.07
C LEU A 45 -4.80 4.76 23.17
N TYR A 46 -5.39 5.90 22.80
CA TYR A 46 -5.91 6.87 23.76
C TYR A 46 -6.99 6.27 24.68
N ALA A 47 -7.89 5.45 24.14
CA ALA A 47 -8.91 4.79 24.94
C ALA A 47 -8.32 3.78 25.96
N LYS A 48 -7.19 3.14 25.63
CA LYS A 48 -6.49 2.24 26.56
C LYS A 48 -5.76 3.01 27.66
N ASP A 49 -5.14 4.13 27.33
CA ASP A 49 -4.42 4.96 28.30
C ASP A 49 -5.37 5.67 29.28
N ALA A 50 -6.57 6.05 28.85
CA ALA A 50 -7.58 6.68 29.70
C ALA A 50 -8.29 5.72 30.68
N SER A 51 -7.97 4.42 30.62
CA SER A 51 -8.54 3.38 31.49
C SER A 51 -7.58 2.88 32.58
N VAL A 52 -6.48 3.61 32.82
CA VAL A 52 -5.49 3.37 33.89
C VAL A 52 -5.57 4.47 34.95
#